data_AF-A0A978U7B5-F1
#
_entry.id   AF-A0A978U7B5-F1
#
_cell.length_a   1.000
_cell.length_b   1.000
_cell.length_c   1.000
_cell.angle_alpha   90.00
_cell.angle_beta   90.00
_cell.angle_gamma   90.00
#
_symmetry.space_group_name_H-M   'P 1'
#
loop_
_entity.id
_entity.type
_entity.pdbx_description
1 polymer ?
#
loop_
_entity_poly.entity_id
_entity_poly.type
_entity_poly.pdbx_seq_one_letter_code
_entity_poly.pdbx_strand_id
1 'polypeptide(L)'
;MDPAKTWQQAQQQASDAINLAQSAQSRDDWGLVATRWQRAIALLQRIPPGSPQYAQAQSQRAEYQRNLATARQRANVAAPEAVSYSQPSPAAPAATPTPDAANAPVAANPAASPSNPPPSPEVALANHLNQVGARMYATYWCGYCRRQQEMFGPEAVQRLTIIECDPRGQNAQPQLCRQAGVSGFPTWEINGRQYPGMYPLERLAELSGYRGPRNFGG
;
A
#
# COMPACT_ATOMS: atom_id res chain seq x y z
N MET A 1 -10.67 -30.65 -6.69
CA MET A 1 -10.41 -29.36 -6.00
C MET A 1 -11.56 -28.43 -6.33
N ASP A 2 -12.22 -27.84 -5.34
CA ASP A 2 -13.36 -26.94 -5.56
C ASP A 2 -12.87 -25.54 -5.97
N PRO A 3 -13.17 -25.05 -7.19
CA PRO A 3 -12.75 -23.72 -7.66
C PRO A 3 -13.33 -22.58 -6.81
N ALA A 4 -14.55 -22.72 -6.28
CA ALA A 4 -15.19 -21.69 -5.47
C ALA A 4 -14.51 -21.57 -4.10
N LYS A 5 -14.20 -22.70 -3.46
CA LYS A 5 -13.43 -22.72 -2.21
C LYS A 5 -12.02 -22.18 -2.41
N THR A 6 -11.37 -22.54 -3.51
CA THR A 6 -10.02 -22.05 -3.84
C THR A 6 -10.01 -20.55 -4.05
N TRP A 7 -11.00 -20.04 -4.78
CA TRP A 7 -11.23 -18.62 -4.95
C TRP A 7 -11.36 -17.91 -3.59
N GLN A 8 -12.21 -18.42 -2.71
CA GLN A 8 -12.38 -17.84 -1.37
C GLN A 8 -11.08 -17.83 -0.56
N GLN A 9 -10.28 -18.91 -0.64
CA GLN A 9 -8.97 -18.95 0.01
C GLN A 9 -8.00 -17.92 -0.57
N ALA A 10 -8.03 -17.71 -1.90
CA ALA A 10 -7.21 -16.70 -2.55
C ALA A 10 -7.58 -15.29 -2.06
N GLN A 11 -8.88 -14.98 -2.01
CA GLN A 11 -9.37 -13.70 -1.49
C GLN A 11 -8.98 -13.51 -0.02
N GLN A 12 -9.07 -14.56 0.81
CA GLN A 12 -8.66 -14.48 2.21
C GLN A 12 -7.16 -14.16 2.35
N GLN A 13 -6.29 -14.82 1.58
CA GLN A 13 -4.85 -14.51 1.62
C GLN A 13 -4.57 -13.08 1.15
N ALA A 14 -5.29 -12.57 0.15
CA ALA A 14 -5.18 -11.18 -0.30
C ALA A 14 -5.63 -10.20 0.79
N SER A 15 -6.75 -10.45 1.46
CA SER A 15 -7.22 -9.65 2.59
C SER A 15 -6.24 -9.66 3.77
N ASP A 16 -5.68 -10.82 4.12
CA ASP A 16 -4.62 -10.93 5.13
C ASP A 16 -3.40 -10.09 4.73
N ALA A 17 -3.00 -10.13 3.46
CA ALA A 17 -1.89 -9.33 2.94
C ALA A 17 -2.14 -7.83 3.09
N ILE A 18 -3.34 -7.37 2.72
CA ILE A 18 -3.74 -5.97 2.83
C ILE A 18 -3.76 -5.52 4.29
N ASN A 19 -4.33 -6.32 5.19
CA ASN A 19 -4.40 -6.00 6.61
C ASN A 19 -3.02 -5.94 7.26
N LEU A 20 -2.15 -6.92 6.97
CA LEU A 20 -0.77 -6.91 7.47
C LEU A 20 0.02 -5.70 6.94
N ALA A 21 -0.21 -5.30 5.70
CA ALA A 21 0.51 -4.20 5.07
C ALA A 21 0.27 -2.84 5.75
N GLN A 22 -0.84 -2.67 6.48
CA GLN A 22 -1.17 -1.41 7.14
C GLN A 22 -0.30 -1.11 8.36
N SER A 23 0.10 -2.15 9.09
CA SER A 23 0.95 -2.01 10.29
C SER A 23 2.38 -2.49 10.06
N ALA A 24 2.73 -2.90 8.83
CA ALA A 24 4.05 -3.39 8.51
C ALA A 24 5.10 -2.28 8.57
N GLN A 25 6.07 -2.42 9.47
CA GLN A 25 7.13 -1.43 9.68
C GLN A 25 8.52 -2.01 9.39
N SER A 26 8.68 -3.31 9.60
CA SER A 26 9.96 -4.00 9.44
C SER A 26 10.04 -4.79 8.14
N ARG A 27 11.26 -5.13 7.74
CA ARG A 27 11.53 -6.11 6.69
C ARG A 27 10.71 -7.39 6.87
N ASP A 28 10.65 -7.91 8.09
CA ASP A 28 9.97 -9.17 8.38
C ASP A 28 8.45 -9.04 8.22
N ASP A 29 7.86 -7.91 8.63
CA ASP A 29 6.44 -7.62 8.40
C ASP A 29 6.12 -7.59 6.90
N TRP A 30 6.92 -6.88 6.11
CA TRP A 30 6.76 -6.83 4.66
C TRP A 30 7.03 -8.18 3.99
N GLY A 31 7.89 -9.02 4.58
CA GLY A 31 8.08 -10.41 4.20
C GLY A 31 6.83 -11.27 4.41
N LEU A 32 6.10 -11.06 5.52
CA LEU A 32 4.81 -11.70 5.76
C LEU A 32 3.76 -11.23 4.75
N VAL A 33 3.67 -9.93 4.47
CA VAL A 33 2.78 -9.37 3.43
C VAL A 33 3.07 -10.02 2.07
N ALA A 34 4.35 -10.09 1.67
CA ALA A 34 4.75 -10.72 0.42
C ALA A 34 4.38 -12.21 0.39
N THR A 35 4.54 -12.93 1.51
CA THR A 35 4.15 -14.34 1.62
C THR A 35 2.64 -14.52 1.40
N ARG A 36 1.81 -13.62 1.94
CA ARG A 36 0.35 -13.66 1.74
C ARG A 36 -0.04 -13.44 0.28
N TRP A 37 0.54 -12.44 -0.38
CA TRP A 37 0.32 -12.22 -1.82
C TRP A 37 0.75 -13.43 -2.67
N GLN A 38 1.91 -14.02 -2.37
CA GLN A 38 2.40 -15.20 -3.09
C GLN A 38 1.43 -16.39 -2.95
N ARG A 39 0.90 -16.64 -1.75
CA ARG A 39 -0.10 -17.69 -1.53
C ARG A 39 -1.41 -17.41 -2.27
N ALA A 40 -1.88 -16.16 -2.26
CA ALA A 40 -3.08 -15.76 -3.00
C ALA A 40 -2.92 -16.03 -4.51
N ILE A 41 -1.78 -15.63 -5.10
CA ILE A 41 -1.46 -15.88 -6.51
C ILE A 41 -1.42 -17.39 -6.81
N ALA A 42 -0.78 -18.18 -5.95
CA ALA A 42 -0.68 -19.63 -6.13
C ALA A 42 -2.06 -20.31 -6.11
N LEU A 43 -2.99 -19.82 -5.30
CA LEU A 43 -4.37 -20.31 -5.28
C LEU A 43 -5.11 -19.95 -6.57
N LEU A 44 -5.00 -18.71 -7.05
CA LEU A 44 -5.59 -18.29 -8.32
C LEU A 44 -5.06 -19.09 -9.51
N GLN A 45 -3.77 -19.46 -9.52
CA GLN A 45 -3.17 -20.30 -10.57
C GLN A 45 -3.75 -21.71 -10.64
N ARG A 46 -4.35 -22.22 -9.55
CA ARG A 46 -4.92 -23.58 -9.51
C ARG A 46 -6.38 -23.63 -10.00
N ILE A 47 -7.02 -22.48 -10.22
CA ILE A 47 -8.40 -22.41 -10.71
C ILE A 47 -8.43 -22.84 -12.20
N PRO A 48 -9.20 -23.89 -12.58
CA PRO A 48 -9.18 -24.41 -13.96
C PRO A 48 -9.83 -23.47 -14.99
N PRO A 49 -9.37 -23.47 -16.26
CA PRO A 49 -9.95 -22.68 -17.35
C PRO A 49 -11.47 -22.81 -17.55
N GLY A 50 -12.03 -23.99 -17.28
CA GLY A 50 -13.48 -24.24 -17.41
C GLY A 50 -14.33 -23.80 -16.21
N SER A 51 -13.74 -23.22 -15.17
CA SER A 51 -14.49 -22.77 -13.99
C SER A 51 -15.09 -21.37 -14.19
N PRO A 52 -16.26 -21.08 -13.60
CA PRO A 52 -16.86 -19.74 -13.66
C PRO A 52 -15.94 -18.62 -13.14
N GLN A 53 -15.02 -18.93 -12.22
CA GLN A 53 -14.10 -17.97 -11.59
C GLN A 53 -12.83 -17.72 -12.41
N TYR A 54 -12.57 -18.49 -13.47
CA TYR A 54 -11.27 -18.44 -14.16
C TYR A 54 -10.92 -17.06 -14.71
N ALA A 55 -11.84 -16.43 -15.45
CA ALA A 55 -11.60 -15.12 -16.04
C ALA A 55 -11.27 -14.06 -14.96
N GLN A 56 -12.02 -14.08 -13.85
CA GLN A 56 -11.77 -13.20 -12.72
C GLN A 56 -10.42 -13.53 -12.05
N ALA A 57 -10.08 -14.81 -11.89
CA ALA A 57 -8.81 -15.25 -11.32
C ALA A 57 -7.59 -14.82 -12.14
N GLN A 58 -7.69 -14.85 -13.47
CA GLN A 58 -6.64 -14.34 -14.35
C GLN A 58 -6.48 -12.82 -14.21
N SER A 59 -7.60 -12.09 -14.16
CA SER A 59 -7.59 -10.63 -13.97
C SER A 59 -6.93 -10.21 -12.64
N GLN A 60 -7.35 -10.82 -11.52
CA GLN A 60 -6.79 -10.49 -10.19
C GLN A 60 -5.31 -10.87 -10.06
N ARG A 61 -4.86 -11.91 -10.77
CA ARG A 61 -3.46 -12.35 -10.73
C ARG A 61 -2.47 -11.25 -11.09
N ALA A 62 -2.78 -10.45 -12.11
CA ALA A 62 -1.90 -9.37 -12.55
C ALA A 62 -1.76 -8.28 -11.48
N GLU A 63 -2.84 -7.99 -10.76
CA GLU A 63 -2.80 -7.04 -9.65
C GLU A 63 -2.04 -7.60 -8.45
N TYR A 64 -2.30 -8.86 -8.08
CA TYR A 64 -1.62 -9.48 -6.95
C TYR A 64 -0.11 -9.59 -7.19
N GLN A 65 0.30 -9.79 -8.45
CA GLN A 65 1.71 -9.74 -8.84
C GLN A 65 2.33 -8.36 -8.61
N ARG A 66 1.62 -7.27 -8.93
CA ARG A 66 2.08 -5.90 -8.63
C ARG A 66 2.17 -5.67 -7.12
N ASN A 67 1.17 -6.09 -6.35
CA ASN A 67 1.17 -5.94 -4.90
C ASN A 67 2.29 -6.75 -4.22
N LEU A 68 2.56 -7.97 -4.72
CA LEU A 68 3.70 -8.78 -4.30
C LEU A 68 5.02 -8.06 -4.58
N ALA A 69 5.18 -7.45 -5.76
CA ALA A 69 6.39 -6.72 -6.11
C ALA A 69 6.61 -5.53 -5.15
N THR A 70 5.56 -4.75 -4.86
CA THR A 70 5.61 -3.66 -3.88
C THR A 70 5.99 -4.15 -2.49
N ALA A 71 5.36 -5.23 -2.01
CA ALA A 71 5.67 -5.80 -0.70
C ALA A 71 7.14 -6.26 -0.60
N ARG A 72 7.64 -6.91 -1.65
CA ARG A 72 9.06 -7.32 -1.74
C ARG A 72 10.01 -6.13 -1.78
N GLN A 73 9.67 -5.08 -2.52
CA GLN A 73 10.47 -3.86 -2.55
C GLN A 73 10.53 -3.20 -1.16
N ARG A 74 9.39 -3.08 -0.47
CA ARG A 74 9.34 -2.52 0.88
C ARG A 74 10.11 -3.38 1.88
N ALA A 75 10.07 -4.72 1.76
CA ALA A 75 10.89 -5.60 2.59
C ALA A 75 12.40 -5.36 2.37
N ASN A 76 12.82 -5.01 1.15
CA ASN A 76 14.22 -4.70 0.86
C ASN A 76 14.65 -3.32 1.40
N VAL A 77 13.75 -2.33 1.41
CA VAL A 77 14.03 -0.97 1.92
C VAL A 77 13.87 -0.88 3.45
N ALA A 78 13.00 -1.69 4.04
CA ALA A 78 12.76 -1.76 5.49
C ALA A 78 13.76 -2.66 6.23
N ALA A 79 14.75 -3.23 5.53
CA ALA A 79 15.99 -3.59 6.21
C ALA A 79 16.57 -2.29 6.77
N PRO A 80 17.02 -2.20 8.03
CA PRO A 80 17.91 -1.11 8.38
C PRO A 80 18.99 -1.12 7.31
N GLU A 81 19.27 0.03 6.70
CA GLU A 81 20.43 0.18 5.83
C GLU A 81 21.54 -0.54 6.58
N ALA A 82 22.02 -1.65 6.03
CA ALA A 82 23.24 -2.24 6.51
C ALA A 82 24.23 -1.12 6.25
N VAL A 83 24.45 -0.31 7.28
CA VAL A 83 25.51 0.65 7.33
C VAL A 83 26.69 -0.18 6.89
N SER A 84 27.23 0.13 5.73
CA SER A 84 28.51 -0.36 5.28
C SER A 84 29.54 0.25 6.22
N TYR A 85 29.49 -0.17 7.48
CA TYR A 85 30.65 -0.22 8.33
C TYR A 85 31.53 -1.27 7.68
N SER A 86 32.43 -0.79 6.84
CA SER A 86 33.74 -1.38 6.71
C SER A 86 34.35 -1.46 8.12
N GLN A 87 33.98 -2.47 8.89
CA GLN A 87 34.71 -2.86 10.08
C GLN A 87 35.76 -3.88 9.66
N PRO A 88 37.06 -3.55 9.70
CA PRO A 88 38.06 -4.58 9.81
C PRO A 88 37.98 -5.20 11.22
N SER A 89 38.06 -6.53 11.27
CA SER A 89 38.23 -7.33 12.50
C SER A 89 39.47 -6.91 13.30
N PRO A 90 39.57 -7.25 14.60
CA PRO A 90 40.52 -6.64 15.51
C PRO A 90 41.90 -7.28 15.38
N ALA A 91 42.93 -6.43 15.36
CA ALA A 91 44.24 -6.77 15.88
C ALA A 91 44.75 -5.56 16.67
N ALA A 92 45.08 -5.77 17.94
CA ALA A 92 45.81 -4.82 18.78
C ALA A 92 47.31 -5.22 18.80
N PRO A 93 48.26 -4.41 19.30
CA PRO A 93 48.16 -3.02 19.77
C PRO A 93 49.28 -2.04 19.27
N ALA A 94 49.08 -0.76 19.62
CA ALA A 94 50.06 0.28 19.99
C ALA A 94 50.93 0.98 18.92
N ALA A 95 50.64 2.27 18.69
CA ALA A 95 51.56 3.41 18.93
C ALA A 95 50.84 4.77 18.72
N THR A 96 51.15 5.76 19.57
CA THR A 96 50.82 7.20 19.44
C THR A 96 52.13 8.00 19.59
N PRO A 97 52.18 9.35 19.42
CA PRO A 97 51.33 10.33 18.70
C PRO A 97 52.15 11.31 17.80
N THR A 98 51.50 12.22 17.05
CA THR A 98 51.89 13.66 16.92
C THR A 98 50.80 14.51 16.22
N PRO A 99 50.76 15.86 16.42
CA PRO A 99 49.64 16.75 16.07
C PRO A 99 49.92 17.77 14.92
N ASP A 100 48.86 18.54 14.59
CA ASP A 100 48.76 19.76 13.73
C ASP A 100 48.72 19.55 12.19
N ALA A 101 47.98 20.31 11.36
CA ALA A 101 47.05 21.41 11.54
C ALA A 101 46.11 21.53 10.30
N ALA A 102 44.95 22.14 10.51
CA ALA A 102 44.20 23.08 9.65
C ALA A 102 44.21 22.98 8.10
N ASN A 103 43.03 22.86 7.47
CA ASN A 103 42.33 23.95 6.75
C ASN A 103 41.25 23.46 5.74
N ALA A 104 40.17 24.25 5.68
CA ALA A 104 38.95 24.22 4.84
C ALA A 104 39.24 24.42 3.31
N PRO A 105 38.28 24.34 2.33
CA PRO A 105 36.84 24.63 2.45
C PRO A 105 35.85 23.68 1.72
N VAL A 106 34.60 23.77 2.19
CA VAL A 106 33.38 23.25 1.55
C VAL A 106 33.09 24.00 0.25
N ALA A 107 33.30 23.33 -0.89
CA ALA A 107 32.77 23.76 -2.17
C ALA A 107 31.45 23.04 -2.44
N ALA A 108 30.38 23.84 -2.59
CA ALA A 108 29.05 23.40 -2.98
C ALA A 108 29.06 22.71 -4.36
N ASN A 109 28.39 21.57 -4.46
CA ASN A 109 27.95 21.03 -5.75
C ASN A 109 26.42 21.04 -5.80
N PRO A 110 25.79 21.84 -6.67
CA PRO A 110 24.40 21.66 -7.03
C PRO A 110 24.34 20.67 -8.20
N ALA A 111 24.33 19.37 -7.90
CA ALA A 111 24.01 18.34 -8.87
C ALA A 111 22.54 17.93 -8.66
N ALA A 112 21.63 18.66 -9.32
CA ALA A 112 20.25 18.25 -9.47
C ALA A 112 20.20 16.89 -10.17
N SER A 113 19.80 15.86 -9.44
CA SER A 113 19.32 14.59 -10.01
C SER A 113 18.04 14.84 -10.81
N PRO A 114 17.65 13.98 -11.78
CA PRO A 114 16.43 14.17 -12.55
C PRO A 114 15.22 14.03 -11.63
N SER A 115 14.75 15.14 -11.08
CA SER A 115 13.67 15.14 -10.10
C SER A 115 12.36 14.92 -10.84
N ASN A 116 11.75 13.75 -10.62
CA ASN A 116 10.32 13.58 -10.85
C ASN A 116 9.58 14.76 -10.21
N PRO A 117 8.58 15.36 -10.88
CA PRO A 117 7.79 16.42 -10.27
C PRO A 117 7.18 15.93 -8.95
N PRO A 118 6.99 16.83 -7.97
CA PRO A 118 6.30 16.45 -6.73
C PRO A 118 4.89 15.92 -7.06
N PRO A 119 4.37 14.96 -6.27
CA PRO A 119 3.05 14.40 -6.50
C PRO A 119 1.97 15.49 -6.43
N SER A 120 0.86 15.30 -7.15
CA SER A 120 -0.30 16.18 -7.01
C SER A 120 -0.84 16.17 -5.58
N PRO A 121 -1.59 17.21 -5.14
CA PRO A 121 -2.24 17.22 -3.83
C PRO A 121 -3.10 15.97 -3.57
N GLU A 122 -3.84 15.49 -4.57
CA GLU A 122 -4.69 14.29 -4.49
C GLU A 122 -3.85 13.04 -4.28
N VAL A 123 -2.75 12.89 -5.02
CA VAL A 123 -1.81 11.77 -4.85
C VAL A 123 -1.17 11.82 -3.46
N ALA A 124 -0.79 13.00 -2.98
CA ALA A 124 -0.23 13.18 -1.65
C ALA A 124 -1.24 12.84 -0.54
N LEU A 125 -2.51 13.26 -0.66
CA LEU A 125 -3.58 12.89 0.25
C LEU A 125 -3.87 11.38 0.21
N ALA A 126 -3.95 10.77 -0.98
CA ALA A 126 -4.20 9.35 -1.11
C ALA A 126 -3.08 8.49 -0.52
N ASN A 127 -1.82 8.92 -0.69
CA ASN A 127 -0.68 8.31 -0.01
C ASN A 127 -0.80 8.41 1.51
N HIS A 128 -1.18 9.58 2.04
CA HIS A 128 -1.40 9.76 3.49
C HIS A 128 -2.53 8.86 4.00
N LEU A 129 -3.67 8.84 3.32
CA LEU A 129 -4.81 7.98 3.66
C LEU A 129 -4.39 6.50 3.70
N ASN A 130 -3.62 6.05 2.72
CA ASN A 130 -3.07 4.70 2.73
C ASN A 130 -2.12 4.46 3.91
N GLN A 131 -1.23 5.41 4.21
CA GLN A 131 -0.27 5.32 5.31
C GLN A 131 -0.94 5.25 6.69
N VAL A 132 -2.03 5.98 6.91
CA VAL A 132 -2.79 5.92 8.17
C VAL A 132 -3.79 4.75 8.22
N GLY A 133 -3.75 3.86 7.22
CA GLY A 133 -4.61 2.68 7.15
C GLY A 133 -6.07 2.98 6.82
N ALA A 134 -6.37 4.16 6.26
CA ALA A 134 -7.73 4.51 5.86
C ALA A 134 -8.23 3.58 4.74
N ARG A 135 -9.48 3.14 4.88
CA ARG A 135 -10.16 2.26 3.91
C ARG A 135 -11.41 2.94 3.38
N MET A 136 -11.69 2.74 2.10
CA MET A 136 -13.01 3.03 1.53
C MET A 136 -13.71 1.73 1.16
N TYR A 137 -14.80 1.41 1.85
CA TYR A 137 -15.69 0.32 1.51
C TYR A 137 -16.64 0.77 0.41
N ALA A 138 -16.65 0.06 -0.70
CA ALA A 138 -17.35 0.46 -1.92
C ALA A 138 -17.93 -0.75 -2.67
N THR A 139 -18.75 -0.47 -3.68
CA THR A 139 -19.10 -1.46 -4.70
C THR A 139 -18.89 -0.90 -6.10
N TYR A 140 -18.58 -1.76 -7.06
CA TYR A 140 -18.29 -1.34 -8.44
C TYR A 140 -19.47 -0.64 -9.13
N TRP A 141 -20.69 -0.96 -8.74
CA TRP A 141 -21.93 -0.38 -9.28
C TRP A 141 -22.38 0.88 -8.53
N CYS A 142 -21.72 1.25 -7.44
CA CYS A 142 -22.11 2.39 -6.61
C CYS A 142 -21.67 3.73 -7.25
N GLY A 143 -22.64 4.54 -7.68
CA GLY A 143 -22.40 5.84 -8.30
C GLY A 143 -21.69 6.84 -7.38
N TYR A 144 -22.00 6.86 -6.08
CA TYR A 144 -21.31 7.72 -5.11
C TYR A 144 -19.85 7.29 -4.87
N CYS A 145 -19.58 5.99 -4.95
CA CYS A 145 -18.24 5.43 -4.80
C CYS A 145 -17.37 5.83 -6.00
N ARG A 146 -17.95 5.81 -7.21
CA ARG A 146 -17.28 6.30 -8.42
C ARG A 146 -16.97 7.79 -8.31
N ARG A 147 -17.95 8.62 -7.93
CA ARG A 147 -17.75 10.06 -7.71
C ARG A 147 -16.68 10.36 -6.65
N GLN A 148 -16.63 9.58 -5.57
CA GLN A 148 -15.58 9.71 -4.58
C GLN A 148 -14.18 9.48 -5.18
N GLN A 149 -14.03 8.46 -6.03
CA GLN A 149 -12.78 8.14 -6.72
C GLN A 149 -12.42 9.19 -7.79
N GLU A 150 -13.41 9.69 -8.53
CA GLU A 150 -13.23 10.74 -9.54
C GLU A 150 -12.62 12.01 -8.93
N MET A 151 -13.04 12.41 -7.72
CA MET A 151 -12.44 13.56 -7.01
C MET A 151 -10.94 13.39 -6.72
N PHE A 152 -10.46 12.15 -6.56
CA PHE A 152 -9.02 11.87 -6.39
C PHE A 152 -8.27 11.80 -7.73
N GLY A 153 -8.94 11.41 -8.81
CA GLY A 153 -8.31 11.15 -10.09
C GLY A 153 -7.59 9.79 -10.17
N PRO A 154 -7.24 9.35 -11.39
CA PRO A 154 -6.83 7.98 -11.68
C PRO A 154 -5.49 7.57 -11.06
N GLU A 155 -4.58 8.52 -10.84
CA GLU A 155 -3.30 8.23 -10.19
C GLU A 155 -3.46 8.03 -8.68
N ALA A 156 -4.16 8.95 -8.01
CA ALA A 156 -4.35 8.89 -6.57
C ALA A 156 -5.21 7.70 -6.14
N VAL A 157 -6.22 7.33 -6.94
CA VAL A 157 -7.06 6.14 -6.68
C VAL A 157 -6.24 4.85 -6.59
N GLN A 158 -5.15 4.72 -7.35
CA GLN A 158 -4.25 3.55 -7.26
C GLN A 158 -3.51 3.45 -5.93
N ARG A 159 -3.48 4.52 -5.14
CA ARG A 159 -2.86 4.56 -3.81
C ARG A 159 -3.87 4.26 -2.70
N LEU A 160 -5.17 4.45 -2.95
CA LEU A 160 -6.21 4.23 -1.94
C LEU A 160 -6.42 2.75 -1.64
N THR A 161 -6.73 2.43 -0.38
CA THR A 161 -7.23 1.11 0.00
C THR A 161 -8.74 1.06 -0.18
N ILE A 162 -9.18 0.65 -1.38
CA ILE A 162 -10.59 0.48 -1.72
C ILE A 162 -10.97 -0.99 -1.55
N ILE A 163 -11.96 -1.26 -0.71
CA ILE A 163 -12.48 -2.60 -0.42
C ILE A 163 -13.77 -2.80 -1.20
N GLU A 164 -13.72 -3.65 -2.23
CA GLU A 164 -14.90 -4.04 -3.03
C GLU A 164 -15.78 -5.02 -2.24
N CYS A 165 -16.99 -4.61 -1.93
CA CYS A 165 -17.90 -5.34 -1.05
C CYS A 165 -18.89 -6.25 -1.78
N ASP A 166 -19.07 -6.11 -3.10
CA ASP A 166 -19.89 -7.01 -3.90
C ASP A 166 -19.03 -8.18 -4.42
N PRO A 167 -19.38 -9.44 -4.14
CA PRO A 167 -18.61 -10.62 -4.57
C PRO A 167 -18.43 -10.74 -6.10
N ARG A 168 -19.23 -10.02 -6.89
CA ARG A 168 -19.12 -10.00 -8.37
C ARG A 168 -18.12 -8.97 -8.88
N GLY A 169 -17.68 -8.05 -8.02
CA GLY A 169 -16.69 -7.04 -8.35
C GLY A 169 -15.27 -7.60 -8.49
N GLN A 170 -14.39 -6.80 -9.08
CA GLN A 170 -12.98 -7.14 -9.21
C GLN A 170 -12.28 -7.02 -7.84
N ASN A 171 -11.46 -8.00 -7.47
CA ASN A 171 -10.80 -8.05 -6.16
C ASN A 171 -11.75 -7.94 -4.96
N ALA A 172 -12.96 -8.48 -5.12
CA ALA A 172 -13.98 -8.43 -4.08
C ALA A 172 -13.52 -9.09 -2.77
N GLN A 173 -13.76 -8.37 -1.67
CA GLN A 173 -13.44 -8.76 -0.30
C GLN A 173 -14.69 -8.61 0.61
N PRO A 174 -15.81 -9.27 0.28
CA PRO A 174 -17.08 -9.11 1.01
C PRO A 174 -16.98 -9.54 2.49
N GLN A 175 -16.03 -10.43 2.84
CA GLN A 175 -15.74 -10.77 4.24
C GLN A 175 -15.30 -9.54 5.05
N LEU A 176 -14.43 -8.68 4.51
CA LEU A 176 -13.95 -7.50 5.21
C LEU A 176 -15.08 -6.50 5.47
N CYS A 177 -15.99 -6.35 4.51
CA CYS A 177 -17.12 -5.42 4.67
C CYS A 177 -18.11 -5.91 5.74
N ARG A 178 -18.38 -7.22 5.80
CA ARG A 178 -19.23 -7.83 6.85
C ARG A 178 -18.59 -7.71 8.22
N GLN A 179 -17.28 -7.96 8.32
CA GLN A 179 -16.54 -7.84 9.59
C GLN A 179 -16.48 -6.39 10.08
N ALA A 180 -16.36 -5.44 9.15
CA ALA A 180 -16.43 -4.02 9.46
C ALA A 180 -17.85 -3.55 9.81
N GLY A 181 -18.91 -4.33 9.52
CA GLY A 181 -20.29 -3.91 9.80
C GLY A 181 -20.77 -2.73 8.94
N VAL A 182 -20.24 -2.59 7.73
CA VAL A 182 -20.60 -1.51 6.80
C VAL A 182 -22.05 -1.65 6.36
N SER A 183 -22.85 -0.61 6.59
CA SER A 183 -24.29 -0.59 6.28
C SER A 183 -24.65 0.13 4.97
N GLY A 184 -23.69 0.82 4.34
CA GLY A 184 -23.89 1.56 3.10
C GLY A 184 -22.58 1.95 2.40
N PHE A 185 -22.69 2.39 1.14
CA PHE A 185 -21.53 2.70 0.30
C PHE A 185 -21.60 4.11 -0.32
N PRO A 186 -20.46 4.82 -0.45
CA PRO A 186 -19.17 4.45 0.16
C PRO A 186 -19.25 4.58 1.68
N THR A 187 -18.39 3.87 2.40
CA THR A 187 -18.10 4.15 3.82
C THR A 187 -16.59 4.25 3.97
N TRP A 188 -16.12 5.34 4.57
CA TRP A 188 -14.72 5.48 4.95
C TRP A 188 -14.50 4.96 6.35
N GLU A 189 -13.43 4.23 6.57
CA GLU A 189 -12.88 3.96 7.90
C GLU A 189 -11.55 4.69 8.00
N ILE A 190 -11.43 5.60 8.97
CA ILE A 190 -10.23 6.42 9.19
C ILE A 190 -9.96 6.44 10.68
N ASN A 191 -8.74 6.06 11.09
CA ASN A 191 -8.33 5.96 12.50
C ASN A 191 -9.30 5.11 13.35
N GLY A 192 -9.79 3.99 12.78
CA GLY A 192 -10.71 3.05 13.43
C GLY A 192 -12.16 3.53 13.57
N ARG A 193 -12.50 4.72 13.04
CA ARG A 193 -13.87 5.26 13.05
C ARG A 193 -14.47 5.23 11.64
N GLN A 194 -15.75 4.85 11.57
CA GLN A 194 -16.49 4.85 10.31
C GLN A 194 -17.19 6.19 10.03
N TYR A 195 -17.16 6.56 8.76
CA TYR A 195 -17.75 7.75 8.17
C TYR A 195 -18.53 7.32 6.92
N PRO A 196 -19.83 7.04 7.06
CA PRO A 196 -20.68 6.67 5.93
C PRO A 196 -20.85 7.83 4.95
N GLY A 197 -20.83 7.52 3.66
CA GLY A 197 -21.08 8.46 2.58
C GLY A 197 -19.81 9.00 1.91
N MET A 198 -20.05 9.85 0.91
CA MET A 198 -19.03 10.55 0.15
C MET A 198 -18.62 11.84 0.87
N TYR A 199 -17.34 12.16 0.87
CA TYR A 199 -16.78 13.35 1.49
C TYR A 199 -15.86 14.12 0.53
N PRO A 200 -15.84 15.46 0.59
CA PRO A 200 -14.82 16.27 -0.07
C PRO A 200 -13.41 15.88 0.37
N LEU A 201 -12.41 16.12 -0.49
CA LEU A 201 -11.02 15.78 -0.20
C LEU A 201 -10.48 16.53 1.02
N GLU A 202 -10.90 17.78 1.22
CA GLU A 202 -10.58 18.59 2.40
C GLU A 202 -11.07 17.92 3.67
N ARG A 203 -12.27 17.34 3.64
CA ARG A 203 -12.83 16.64 4.80
C ARG A 203 -12.07 15.35 5.08
N LEU A 204 -11.70 14.59 4.05
CA LEU A 204 -10.85 13.41 4.21
C LEU A 204 -9.46 13.75 4.76
N ALA A 205 -8.89 14.89 4.33
CA ALA A 205 -7.65 15.41 4.87
C ALA A 205 -7.76 15.76 6.36
N GLU A 206 -8.85 16.41 6.79
CA GLU A 206 -9.12 16.70 8.20
C GLU A 206 -9.26 15.42 9.03
N LEU A 207 -10.12 14.49 8.60
CA LEU A 207 -10.41 13.26 9.33
C LEU A 207 -9.18 12.36 9.51
N SER A 208 -8.25 12.40 8.55
CA SER A 208 -7.01 11.63 8.56
C SER A 208 -5.83 12.36 9.24
N GLY A 209 -6.00 13.63 9.63
CA GLY A 209 -4.91 14.43 10.19
C GLY A 209 -3.83 14.84 9.18
N TYR A 210 -4.15 14.83 7.88
CA TYR A 210 -3.23 15.19 6.81
C TYR A 210 -2.79 16.66 6.90
N ARG A 211 -1.48 16.91 6.78
CA ARG A 211 -0.87 18.25 6.89
C ARG A 211 -0.20 18.75 5.60
N GLY A 212 -0.29 17.98 4.51
CA GLY A 212 0.32 18.34 3.22
C GLY A 212 -0.52 19.32 2.39
N PRO A 213 -0.17 19.49 1.10
CA PRO A 213 -0.88 20.38 0.17
C PRO A 213 -2.38 20.06 0.08
N ARG A 214 -3.23 21.10 0.16
CA ARG A 214 -4.70 20.99 0.16
C ARG A 214 -5.38 21.75 -0.98
N ASN A 215 -4.60 22.23 -1.95
CA ASN A 215 -5.09 22.85 -3.16
C ASN A 215 -5.58 21.76 -4.14
N PHE A 216 -6.59 20.99 -3.73
CA PHE A 216 -7.16 19.93 -4.55
C PHE A 216 -7.81 20.55 -5.79
N GLY A 217 -7.46 20.04 -6.97
CA GLY A 217 -8.05 20.45 -8.24
C GLY A 217 -9.38 19.73 -8.43
N GLY A 218 -10.47 20.49 -8.49
CA GLY A 218 -11.79 19.99 -8.89
C GLY A 218 -11.93 19.90 -10.41
#